data_AF-A0A929K4L1-F1
#
_entry.id   AF-A0A929K4L1-F1
#
_cell.length_a   1.000
_cell.length_b   1.000
_cell.length_c   1.000
_cell.angle_alpha   90.00
_cell.angle_beta   90.00
_cell.angle_gamma   90.00
#
_symmetry.space_group_name_H-M   'P 1'
#
loop_
_entity.id
_entity.type
_entity.pdbx_description
1 polymer ?
#
loop_
_entity_poly.entity_id
_entity_poly.type
_entity_poly.pdbx_seq_one_letter_code
_entity_poly.pdbx_strand_id
1 'polypeptide(L)'
;MHEVGAILNIDEYDERSAEPNFRMEFARDSLNRAKFSDQPQISNIYGILDGTFQQSMKDVSGIQDPLMGKQTSSREPGVTARLRLESNIAVLYILLKNFRASRIQGGKILLSMIQQYVQTPRVIRIEGEKGQELLDINTQFNPQVEGFNDVSAGQFDLQIDEAAENATMRREIAQMLMDLNHNNPDSIPPDVIMEYIDLPLTAKTRVREYNEARMEREYDLRVMEIEAKKASKVEKKE
;
A
#
# COMPACT_ATOMS: atom_id res chain seq x y z
N MET A 1 -29.39 35.02 39.83
CA MET A 1 -29.52 36.26 40.63
C MET A 1 -30.99 36.66 40.54
N HIS A 2 -31.81 36.27 41.51
CA HIS A 2 -33.24 36.63 41.52
C HIS A 2 -33.40 37.87 42.42
N GLU A 3 -33.95 38.94 41.87
CA GLU A 3 -34.20 40.17 42.62
C GLU A 3 -35.46 39.97 43.48
N VAL A 4 -35.37 40.28 44.78
CA VAL A 4 -36.42 39.98 45.77
C VAL A 4 -37.75 40.64 45.36
N GLY A 5 -38.80 39.82 45.20
CA GLY A 5 -40.17 40.29 44.90
C GLY A 5 -40.60 40.23 43.43
N ALA A 6 -39.77 39.73 42.50
CA ALA A 6 -40.16 39.57 41.09
C ALA A 6 -41.03 38.32 40.83
N ILE A 7 -40.83 37.25 41.61
CA ILE A 7 -41.56 35.97 41.52
C ILE A 7 -42.48 35.87 42.74
N LEU A 8 -43.78 35.58 42.53
CA LEU A 8 -44.76 35.52 43.62
C LEU A 8 -44.56 34.31 44.54
N ASN A 9 -44.15 33.18 43.98
CA ASN A 9 -43.96 31.92 44.71
C ASN A 9 -42.58 31.34 44.38
N ILE A 10 -41.60 31.59 45.26
CA ILE A 10 -40.20 31.23 45.02
C ILE A 10 -39.94 29.74 45.23
N ASP A 11 -40.63 29.13 46.20
CA ASP A 11 -40.47 27.72 46.55
C ASP A 11 -40.98 26.81 45.43
N GLU A 12 -42.10 27.18 44.80
CA GLU A 12 -42.66 26.44 43.67
C GLU A 12 -41.80 26.56 42.40
N TYR A 13 -41.11 27.69 42.23
CA TYR A 13 -40.17 27.87 41.13
C TYR A 13 -38.95 26.95 41.27
N ASP A 14 -38.33 26.90 42.44
CA ASP A 14 -37.12 26.09 42.65
C ASP A 14 -37.36 24.59 42.48
N GLU A 15 -38.54 24.09 42.88
CA GLU A 15 -38.88 22.66 42.77
C GLU A 15 -39.37 22.27 41.37
N ARG A 16 -40.14 23.13 40.69
CA ARG A 16 -40.90 22.76 39.48
C ARG A 16 -40.48 23.49 38.20
N SER A 17 -39.48 24.37 38.25
CA SER A 17 -39.03 25.13 37.06
C SER A 17 -38.59 24.26 35.88
N ALA A 18 -38.20 23.01 36.10
CA ALA A 18 -37.78 22.10 35.04
C ALA A 18 -38.95 21.34 34.38
N GLU A 19 -40.17 21.45 34.91
CA GLU A 19 -41.33 20.74 34.36
C GLU A 19 -41.83 21.41 33.07
N PRO A 20 -42.15 20.64 32.00
CA PRO A 20 -42.54 21.19 30.70
C PRO A 20 -43.89 21.93 30.69
N ASN A 21 -44.68 21.86 31.77
CA ASN A 21 -45.97 22.54 31.90
C ASN A 21 -45.98 23.60 33.02
N PHE A 22 -44.81 23.99 33.51
CA PHE A 22 -44.67 24.99 34.57
C PHE A 22 -44.94 26.39 34.03
N ARG A 23 -45.80 27.15 34.73
CA ARG A 23 -46.12 28.54 34.40
C ARG A 23 -45.66 29.43 35.54
N MET A 24 -44.71 30.32 35.26
CA MET A 24 -44.24 31.27 36.24
C MET A 24 -45.18 32.47 36.33
N GLU A 25 -45.70 32.73 37.53
CA GLU A 25 -46.49 33.93 37.82
C GLU A 25 -45.58 35.05 38.34
N PHE A 26 -45.47 36.10 37.53
CA PHE A 26 -44.71 37.31 37.85
C PHE A 26 -45.60 38.33 38.57
N ALA A 27 -44.99 39.12 39.46
CA ALA A 27 -45.69 40.27 40.06
C ALA A 27 -46.11 41.27 38.95
N ARG A 28 -47.27 41.90 39.11
CA ARG A 28 -47.79 42.90 38.15
C ARG A 28 -46.74 43.99 37.93
N ASP A 29 -46.40 44.26 36.67
CA ASP A 29 -45.35 45.22 36.23
C ASP A 29 -43.88 44.77 36.46
N SER A 30 -43.61 43.47 36.61
CA SER A 30 -42.24 42.92 36.72
C SER A 30 -41.75 42.17 35.46
N LEU A 31 -42.59 42.08 34.41
CA LEU A 31 -42.26 41.34 33.19
C LEU A 31 -41.05 41.93 32.44
N ASN A 32 -40.88 43.26 32.47
CA ASN A 32 -39.73 43.95 31.85
C ASN A 32 -38.43 43.84 32.66
N ARG A 33 -38.49 43.29 33.88
CA ARG A 33 -37.33 43.12 34.78
C ARG A 33 -36.70 41.73 34.67
N ALA A 34 -37.42 40.76 34.09
CA ALA A 34 -36.86 39.46 33.72
C ALA A 34 -35.94 39.62 32.50
N LYS A 35 -34.64 39.83 32.73
CA LYS A 35 -33.63 39.84 31.68
C LYS A 35 -33.06 38.43 31.53
N PHE A 36 -33.40 37.78 30.42
CA PHE A 36 -32.65 36.60 30.00
C PHE A 36 -31.23 37.06 29.66
N SER A 37 -30.22 36.55 30.37
CA SER A 37 -28.83 36.83 30.01
C SER A 37 -28.53 36.06 28.73
N ASP A 38 -28.11 36.75 27.68
CA ASP A 38 -27.62 36.09 26.48
C ASP A 38 -26.43 35.21 26.86
N GLN A 39 -26.49 33.93 26.48
CA GLN A 39 -25.38 33.00 26.65
C GLN A 39 -24.14 33.61 25.97
N PRO A 40 -22.96 33.59 26.60
CA PRO A 40 -21.74 34.10 25.96
C PRO A 40 -21.51 33.37 24.64
N GLN A 41 -21.50 34.12 23.55
CA GLN A 41 -21.19 33.59 22.22
C GLN A 41 -19.70 33.28 22.14
N ILE A 42 -19.33 32.16 21.52
CA ILE A 42 -17.93 31.86 21.25
C ILE A 42 -17.38 32.96 20.34
N SER A 43 -16.24 33.55 20.73
CA SER A 43 -15.60 34.59 19.93
C SER A 43 -15.23 34.05 18.54
N ASN A 44 -15.52 34.84 17.50
CA ASN A 44 -15.20 34.52 16.11
C ASN A 44 -13.71 34.23 15.88
N ILE A 45 -12.82 34.74 16.76
CA ILE A 45 -11.38 34.48 16.71
C ILE A 45 -11.09 32.97 16.82
N TYR A 46 -11.84 32.24 17.64
CA TYR A 46 -11.66 30.79 17.77
C TYR A 46 -12.05 30.04 16.49
N GLY A 47 -13.06 30.52 15.76
CA GLY A 47 -13.43 29.95 14.46
C GLY A 47 -12.34 30.14 13.40
N ILE A 48 -11.72 31.33 13.37
CA ILE A 48 -10.59 31.62 12.46
C ILE A 48 -9.37 30.76 12.83
N LEU A 49 -9.09 30.63 14.13
CA LEU A 49 -7.97 29.84 14.63
C LEU A 49 -8.14 28.35 14.31
N ASP A 50 -9.32 27.80 14.53
CA ASP A 50 -9.64 26.40 14.19
C ASP A 50 -9.44 26.13 12.69
N GLY A 51 -9.96 27.01 11.82
CA GLY A 51 -9.74 26.90 10.38
C GLY A 51 -8.25 26.92 10.00
N THR A 52 -7.46 27.75 10.67
CA THR A 52 -6.00 27.83 10.44
C THR A 52 -5.28 26.55 10.89
N PHE A 53 -5.66 26.00 12.04
CA PHE A 53 -5.07 24.75 12.55
C PHE A 53 -5.45 23.54 11.71
N GLN A 54 -6.69 23.46 11.23
CA GLN A 54 -7.13 22.39 10.33
C GLN A 54 -6.33 22.42 9.02
N GLN A 55 -6.10 23.59 8.43
CA GLN A 55 -5.29 23.70 7.22
C GLN A 55 -3.82 23.37 7.49
N SER A 56 -3.26 23.88 8.59
CA SER A 56 -1.88 23.60 8.98
C SER A 56 -1.62 22.10 9.17
N MET A 57 -2.57 21.36 9.75
CA MET A 57 -2.46 19.90 9.89
C MET A 57 -2.42 19.18 8.54
N LYS A 58 -3.22 19.62 7.56
CA LYS A 58 -3.20 19.04 6.20
C LYS A 58 -1.88 19.33 5.49
N ASP A 59 -1.38 20.56 5.63
CA ASP A 59 -0.14 20.99 4.97
C ASP A 59 1.09 20.31 5.56
N VAL A 60 1.16 20.12 6.89
CA VAL A 60 2.27 19.40 7.54
C VAL A 60 2.22 17.90 7.26
N SER A 61 1.03 17.28 7.26
CA SER A 61 0.90 15.84 7.00
C SER A 61 1.05 15.46 5.53
N GLY A 62 0.86 16.42 4.60
CA GLY A 62 0.79 16.16 3.17
C GLY A 62 -0.46 15.35 2.75
N ILE A 63 -1.36 15.04 3.68
CA ILE A 63 -2.62 14.33 3.43
C ILE A 63 -3.71 15.36 3.16
N GLN A 64 -3.99 15.55 1.89
CA GLN A 64 -5.03 16.47 1.41
C GLN A 64 -6.41 15.78 1.35
N ASP A 65 -7.47 16.58 1.33
CA ASP A 65 -8.87 16.12 1.30
C ASP A 65 -9.18 15.04 0.24
N PRO A 66 -8.62 15.09 -0.99
CA PRO A 66 -8.84 14.04 -1.99
C PRO A 66 -8.38 12.66 -1.51
N LEU A 67 -7.26 12.59 -0.78
CA LEU A 67 -6.72 11.34 -0.25
C LEU A 67 -7.59 10.79 0.90
N MET A 68 -8.31 11.67 1.59
CA MET A 68 -9.28 11.31 2.62
C MET A 68 -10.66 10.93 2.03
N GLY A 69 -10.79 10.90 0.70
CA GLY A 69 -12.07 10.65 0.02
C GLY A 69 -13.06 11.80 0.12
N LYS A 70 -12.63 12.97 0.62
CA LYS A 70 -13.45 14.18 0.67
C LYS A 70 -13.38 14.87 -0.69
N GLN A 71 -14.54 14.98 -1.34
CA GLN A 71 -14.64 15.72 -2.59
C GLN A 71 -14.46 17.21 -2.32
N THR A 72 -13.47 17.83 -2.99
CA THR A 72 -13.23 19.27 -2.89
C THR A 72 -14.31 20.07 -3.63
N SER A 73 -14.96 19.48 -4.63
CA SER A 73 -16.03 20.10 -5.39
C SER A 73 -17.12 19.10 -5.74
N SER A 74 -18.39 19.55 -5.73
CA SER A 74 -19.56 18.73 -6.08
C SER A 74 -19.66 18.36 -7.56
N ARG A 75 -18.84 18.97 -8.43
CA ARG A 75 -18.84 18.75 -9.88
C ARG A 75 -17.44 18.50 -10.45
N GLU A 76 -16.59 17.78 -9.72
CA GLU A 76 -15.25 17.47 -10.19
C GLU A 76 -15.26 16.31 -11.21
N PRO A 77 -14.72 16.48 -12.43
CA PRO A 77 -14.57 15.37 -13.37
C PRO A 77 -13.66 14.28 -12.78
N GLY A 78 -14.02 13.00 -12.97
CA GLY A 78 -13.26 11.88 -12.40
C GLY A 78 -11.78 11.83 -12.81
N VAL A 79 -11.43 12.35 -13.99
CA VAL A 79 -10.04 12.48 -14.45
C VAL A 79 -9.26 13.47 -13.59
N THR A 80 -9.87 14.60 -13.23
CA THR A 80 -9.24 15.63 -12.39
C THR A 80 -9.05 15.13 -10.96
N ALA A 81 -10.05 14.44 -10.42
CA ALA A 81 -9.94 13.80 -9.11
C ALA A 81 -8.80 12.77 -9.07
N ARG A 82 -8.66 11.95 -10.13
CA ARG A 82 -7.57 10.98 -10.25
C ARG A 82 -6.19 11.65 -10.35
N LEU A 83 -6.05 12.68 -11.19
CA LEU A 83 -4.80 13.44 -11.31
C LEU A 83 -4.38 14.07 -9.97
N ARG A 84 -5.34 14.56 -9.17
CA ARG A 84 -5.07 15.06 -7.82
C ARG A 84 -4.58 13.96 -6.88
N LEU A 85 -5.24 12.80 -6.88
CA LEU A 85 -4.77 11.65 -6.10
C LEU A 85 -3.33 11.26 -6.45
N GLU A 86 -3.02 11.16 -7.74
CA GLU A 86 -1.67 10.85 -8.23
C GLU A 86 -0.65 11.92 -7.78
N SER A 87 -0.98 13.21 -7.87
CA SER A 87 -0.11 14.29 -7.39
C SER A 87 0.08 14.29 -5.86
N ASN A 88 -0.96 13.94 -5.10
CA ASN A 88 -0.89 13.86 -3.63
C ASN A 88 -0.08 12.65 -3.16
N ILE A 89 -0.14 11.53 -3.89
CA ILE A 89 0.72 10.37 -3.64
C ILE A 89 2.20 10.75 -3.82
N ALA A 90 2.53 11.63 -4.78
CA ALA A 90 3.89 12.10 -4.95
C ALA A 90 4.43 12.89 -3.74
N VAL A 91 3.57 13.61 -2.99
CA VAL A 91 3.96 14.28 -1.74
C VAL A 91 4.32 13.26 -0.66
N LEU A 92 3.56 12.17 -0.56
CA LEU A 92 3.80 11.07 0.39
C LEU A 92 4.98 10.18 -0.01
N TYR A 93 5.51 10.32 -1.22
CA TYR A 93 6.62 9.50 -1.72
C TYR A 93 7.82 9.52 -0.78
N ILE A 94 8.20 10.68 -0.24
CA ILE A 94 9.35 10.80 0.66
C ILE A 94 9.10 10.01 1.96
N LEU A 95 7.90 10.12 2.53
CA LEU A 95 7.52 9.41 3.76
C LEU A 95 7.52 7.90 3.54
N LEU A 96 6.89 7.44 2.45
CA LEU A 96 6.81 6.02 2.09
C LEU A 96 8.19 5.45 1.73
N LYS A 97 9.03 6.21 1.03
CA LYS A 97 10.42 5.83 0.72
C LYS A 97 11.23 5.65 2.00
N ASN A 98 11.12 6.58 2.94
CA ASN A 98 11.81 6.48 4.24
C ASN A 98 11.28 5.28 5.05
N PHE A 99 9.97 5.04 5.02
CA PHE A 99 9.38 3.87 5.65
C PHE A 99 9.89 2.57 5.03
N ARG A 100 9.92 2.47 3.70
CA ARG A 100 10.50 1.33 2.98
C ARG A 100 11.97 1.12 3.34
N ALA A 101 12.78 2.18 3.34
CA ALA A 101 14.19 2.12 3.73
C ALA A 101 14.36 1.62 5.17
N SER A 102 13.52 2.10 6.10
CA SER A 102 13.50 1.65 7.49
C SER A 102 13.16 0.16 7.60
N ARG A 103 12.18 -0.32 6.84
CA ARG A 103 11.82 -1.76 6.82
C ARG A 103 12.94 -2.61 6.24
N ILE A 104 13.60 -2.16 5.16
CA ILE A 104 14.74 -2.87 4.56
C ILE A 104 15.90 -2.95 5.56
N GLN A 105 16.23 -1.84 6.25
CA GLN A 105 17.25 -1.86 7.29
C GLN A 105 16.87 -2.78 8.45
N GLY A 106 15.62 -2.73 8.92
CA GLY A 106 15.12 -3.64 9.95
C GLY A 106 15.23 -5.11 9.52
N GLY A 107 14.88 -5.41 8.27
CA GLY A 107 15.02 -6.75 7.69
C GLY A 107 16.48 -7.21 7.60
N LYS A 108 17.41 -6.33 7.22
CA LYS A 108 18.86 -6.62 7.20
C LYS A 108 19.40 -6.93 8.60
N ILE A 109 18.98 -6.16 9.61
CA ILE A 109 19.36 -6.43 11.01
C ILE A 109 18.80 -7.78 11.45
N LEU A 110 17.52 -8.04 11.20
CA LEU A 110 16.88 -9.30 11.56
C LEU A 110 17.56 -10.50 10.87
N LEU A 111 17.85 -10.39 9.58
CA LEU A 111 18.61 -11.39 8.84
C LEU A 111 20.00 -11.61 9.46
N SER A 112 20.73 -10.54 9.79
CA SER A 112 22.04 -10.67 10.43
C SER A 112 21.97 -11.39 11.78
N MET A 113 20.89 -11.18 12.56
CA MET A 113 20.65 -11.91 13.79
C MET A 113 20.33 -13.38 13.52
N ILE A 114 19.53 -13.69 12.49
CA ILE A 114 19.26 -15.07 12.09
C ILE A 114 20.58 -15.79 11.75
N GLN A 115 21.44 -15.18 10.92
CA GLN A 115 22.73 -15.77 10.54
C GLN A 115 23.65 -16.02 11.74
N GLN A 116 23.64 -15.14 12.75
CA GLN A 116 24.48 -15.29 13.93
C GLN A 116 23.97 -16.39 14.89
N TYR A 117 22.65 -16.46 15.10
CA TYR A 117 22.06 -17.27 16.19
C TYR A 117 21.43 -18.59 15.72
N VAL A 118 21.07 -18.73 14.44
CA VAL A 118 20.46 -19.95 13.90
C VAL A 118 21.54 -20.79 13.23
N GLN A 119 22.34 -21.48 14.04
CA GLN A 119 23.44 -22.35 13.58
C GLN A 119 23.05 -23.83 13.52
N THR A 120 21.95 -24.21 14.16
CA THR A 120 21.50 -25.62 14.24
C THR A 120 20.58 -25.97 13.07
N PRO A 121 20.59 -27.22 12.58
CA PRO A 121 19.61 -27.70 11.60
C PRO A 121 18.19 -27.59 12.17
N ARG A 122 17.28 -26.93 11.46
CA ARG A 122 15.87 -26.78 11.87
C ARG A 122 14.97 -26.81 10.65
N VAL A 123 13.73 -27.27 10.86
CA VAL A 123 12.66 -27.20 9.87
C VAL A 123 11.89 -25.91 10.10
N ILE A 124 11.80 -25.05 9.09
CA ILE A 124 10.94 -23.87 9.10
C ILE A 124 9.75 -24.06 8.18
N ARG A 125 8.63 -23.47 8.57
CA ARG A 125 7.44 -23.39 7.73
C ARG A 125 7.38 -22.00 7.11
N ILE A 126 7.41 -21.95 5.79
CA ILE A 126 7.23 -20.73 5.01
C ILE A 126 5.79 -20.73 4.51
N GLU A 127 5.05 -19.67 4.84
CA GLU A 127 3.71 -19.44 4.30
C GLU A 127 3.85 -18.52 3.08
N GLY A 128 3.49 -19.02 1.89
CA GLY A 128 3.56 -18.27 0.63
C GLY A 128 2.34 -18.50 -0.26
N GLU A 129 2.34 -17.88 -1.45
CA GLU A 129 1.24 -17.99 -2.43
C GLU A 129 0.99 -19.43 -2.91
N LYS A 130 2.01 -20.30 -2.83
CA LYS A 130 1.92 -21.72 -3.18
C LYS A 130 1.46 -22.63 -2.04
N GLY A 131 1.17 -22.08 -0.86
CA GLY A 131 0.74 -22.83 0.34
C GLY A 131 1.80 -22.87 1.44
N GLN A 132 1.64 -23.81 2.38
CA GLN A 132 2.61 -24.05 3.46
C GLN A 132 3.73 -24.94 2.93
N GLU A 133 4.92 -24.38 2.75
CA GLU A 133 6.13 -25.15 2.39
C GLU A 133 6.99 -25.34 3.63
N LEU A 134 7.35 -26.59 3.93
CA LEU A 134 8.31 -26.92 4.97
C LEU A 134 9.70 -26.96 4.33
N LEU A 135 10.60 -26.11 4.80
CA LEU A 135 11.98 -26.03 4.35
C LEU A 135 12.91 -26.40 5.51
N ASP A 136 13.74 -27.41 5.28
CA ASP A 136 14.85 -27.71 6.17
C ASP A 136 15.96 -26.71 5.90
N ILE A 137 16.53 -26.08 6.94
CA ILE A 137 17.68 -25.17 6.81
C ILE A 137 18.84 -25.64 7.67
N ASN A 138 20.05 -25.24 7.26
CA ASN A 138 21.32 -25.66 7.83
C ASN A 138 21.50 -27.19 7.83
N THR A 139 20.97 -27.87 6.81
CA THR A 139 21.12 -29.30 6.60
C THR A 139 22.21 -29.57 5.58
N GLN A 140 23.23 -30.34 5.96
CA GLN A 140 24.25 -30.86 5.03
C GLN A 140 23.64 -31.99 4.20
N PHE A 141 22.65 -31.68 3.35
CA PHE A 141 21.94 -32.71 2.57
C PHE A 141 22.78 -33.24 1.40
N ASN A 142 23.89 -32.57 1.04
CA ASN A 142 24.77 -32.98 -0.05
C ASN A 142 26.23 -33.16 0.42
N PRO A 143 26.76 -34.40 0.50
CA PRO A 143 28.14 -34.66 0.92
C PRO A 143 29.21 -34.23 -0.09
N GLN A 144 28.82 -33.71 -1.26
CA GLN A 144 29.76 -33.22 -2.30
C GLN A 144 29.97 -31.70 -2.29
N VAL A 145 29.15 -30.94 -1.57
CA VAL A 145 29.27 -29.47 -1.49
C VAL A 145 29.17 -29.04 -0.03
N GLU A 146 30.31 -28.69 0.55
CA GLU A 146 30.38 -28.10 1.88
C GLU A 146 29.58 -26.79 1.89
N GLY A 147 28.52 -26.69 2.72
CA GLY A 147 27.68 -25.49 2.85
C GLY A 147 26.38 -25.45 2.02
N PHE A 148 25.92 -26.57 1.45
CA PHE A 148 24.58 -26.60 0.82
C PHE A 148 23.50 -26.25 1.85
N ASN A 149 22.74 -25.17 1.61
CA ASN A 149 21.63 -24.69 2.45
C ASN A 149 22.02 -24.19 3.85
N ASP A 150 23.22 -23.61 3.99
CA ASP A 150 23.65 -22.91 5.21
C ASP A 150 23.26 -21.42 5.16
N VAL A 151 22.34 -21.03 6.05
CA VAL A 151 21.90 -19.63 6.19
C VAL A 151 23.02 -18.74 6.76
N SER A 152 23.97 -19.33 7.48
CA SER A 152 25.07 -18.62 8.14
C SER A 152 26.12 -18.13 7.14
N ALA A 153 26.32 -18.86 6.03
CA ALA A 153 27.34 -18.55 5.02
C ALA A 153 26.79 -17.87 3.76
N GLY A 154 25.47 -17.89 3.54
CA GLY A 154 24.83 -17.30 2.37
C GLY A 154 24.82 -15.77 2.37
N GLN A 155 25.05 -15.16 1.20
CA GLN A 155 24.70 -13.75 0.97
C GLN A 155 23.26 -13.68 0.49
N PHE A 156 22.40 -12.99 1.24
CA PHE A 156 21.00 -12.80 0.87
C PHE A 156 20.74 -11.33 0.57
N ASP A 157 20.03 -11.07 -0.52
CA ASP A 157 19.45 -9.76 -0.77
C ASP A 157 18.02 -9.72 -0.19
N LEU A 158 17.66 -8.59 0.39
CA LEU A 158 16.35 -8.39 1.01
C LEU A 158 15.53 -7.43 0.16
N GLN A 159 14.63 -7.99 -0.64
CA GLN A 159 13.61 -7.22 -1.33
C GLN A 159 12.31 -7.25 -0.53
N ILE A 160 11.83 -6.06 -0.16
CA ILE A 160 10.47 -5.90 0.34
C ILE A 160 9.60 -5.55 -0.85
N ASP A 161 8.75 -6.50 -1.22
CA ASP A 161 7.67 -6.25 -2.16
C ASP A 161 6.49 -5.63 -1.41
N GLU A 162 6.17 -4.39 -1.75
CA GLU A 162 4.92 -3.80 -1.29
C GLU A 162 3.85 -4.29 -2.26
N ALA A 163 3.09 -5.30 -1.82
CA ALA A 163 1.99 -5.93 -2.55
C ALA A 163 0.78 -5.00 -2.77
N ALA A 164 1.04 -3.74 -3.12
CA ALA A 164 0.21 -3.02 -4.06
C ALA A 164 1.04 -2.86 -5.33
N GLU A 165 1.31 -3.98 -6.02
CA GLU A 165 1.36 -3.91 -7.47
C GLU A 165 0.00 -3.36 -7.91
N ASN A 166 -0.11 -2.04 -7.94
CA ASN A 166 -1.28 -1.37 -8.46
C ASN A 166 -1.47 -1.94 -9.87
N ALA A 167 -2.69 -2.34 -10.21
CA ALA A 167 -3.00 -2.78 -11.58
C ALA A 167 -2.51 -1.76 -12.63
N THR A 168 -2.37 -0.49 -12.23
CA THR A 168 -1.72 0.59 -12.99
C THR A 168 -0.20 0.38 -13.19
N MET A 169 0.57 0.06 -12.14
CA MET A 169 2.01 -0.21 -12.27
C MET A 169 2.28 -1.47 -13.10
N ARG A 170 1.52 -2.55 -12.90
CA ARG A 170 1.64 -3.75 -13.75
C ARG A 170 1.41 -3.42 -15.23
N ARG A 171 0.39 -2.60 -15.52
CA ARG A 171 0.12 -2.11 -16.88
C ARG A 171 1.24 -1.24 -17.43
N GLU A 172 1.83 -0.36 -16.63
CA GLU A 172 2.95 0.48 -17.06
C GLU A 172 4.21 -0.34 -17.33
N ILE A 173 4.53 -1.32 -16.48
CA ILE A 173 5.65 -2.26 -16.69
C ILE A 173 5.41 -3.08 -17.95
N ALA A 174 4.20 -3.61 -18.15
CA ALA A 174 3.85 -4.34 -19.36
C ALA A 174 4.00 -3.47 -20.62
N GLN A 175 3.61 -2.18 -20.56
CA GLN A 175 3.82 -1.23 -21.66
C GLN A 175 5.31 -0.98 -21.92
N MET A 176 6.10 -0.74 -20.88
CA MET A 176 7.55 -0.54 -21.01
C MET A 176 8.25 -1.77 -21.62
N LEU A 177 7.87 -2.98 -21.19
CA LEU A 177 8.40 -4.23 -21.75
C LEU A 177 7.99 -4.44 -23.21
N MET A 178 6.75 -4.07 -23.57
CA MET A 178 6.29 -4.09 -24.96
C MET A 178 7.06 -3.08 -25.83
N ASP A 179 7.31 -1.87 -25.33
CA ASP A 179 8.07 -0.84 -26.03
C ASP A 179 9.54 -1.26 -26.24
N LEU A 180 10.15 -1.89 -25.23
CA LEU A 180 11.50 -2.45 -25.33
C LEU A 180 11.57 -3.59 -26.34
N ASN A 181 10.59 -4.51 -26.34
CA ASN A 181 10.51 -5.59 -27.32
C ASN A 181 10.25 -5.07 -28.75
N HIS A 182 9.50 -3.98 -28.91
CA HIS A 182 9.32 -3.34 -30.21
C HIS A 182 10.61 -2.72 -30.74
N ASN A 183 11.40 -2.12 -29.85
CA ASN A 183 12.68 -1.49 -30.20
C ASN A 183 13.82 -2.50 -30.40
N ASN A 184 13.77 -3.66 -29.73
CA ASN A 184 14.75 -4.73 -29.87
C ASN A 184 14.08 -6.11 -29.82
N PRO A 185 13.62 -6.62 -30.98
CA PRO A 185 13.03 -7.95 -31.10
C PRO A 185 14.02 -9.03 -30.60
N ASP A 186 13.53 -10.03 -29.85
CA ASP A 186 14.28 -11.13 -29.19
C ASP A 186 15.06 -10.80 -27.90
N SER A 187 15.11 -9.54 -27.47
CA SER A 187 15.84 -9.21 -26.23
C SER A 187 15.13 -9.62 -24.93
N ILE A 188 13.80 -9.68 -24.96
CA ILE A 188 12.97 -10.01 -23.80
C ILE A 188 12.14 -11.25 -24.14
N PRO A 189 12.23 -12.33 -23.35
CA PRO A 189 11.38 -13.49 -23.53
C PRO A 189 9.90 -13.10 -23.44
N PRO A 190 9.05 -13.52 -24.38
CA PRO A 190 7.62 -13.21 -24.36
C PRO A 190 6.91 -13.62 -23.07
N ASP A 191 7.43 -14.62 -22.37
CA ASP A 191 6.87 -15.13 -21.11
C ASP A 191 7.01 -14.11 -19.96
N VAL A 192 8.10 -13.33 -19.92
CA VAL A 192 8.31 -12.28 -18.91
C VAL A 192 7.27 -11.16 -19.08
N ILE A 193 6.94 -10.81 -20.34
CA ILE A 193 5.90 -9.81 -20.62
C ILE A 193 4.52 -10.35 -20.21
N MET A 194 4.28 -11.64 -20.41
CA MET A 194 3.02 -12.31 -20.09
C MET A 194 2.69 -12.35 -18.59
N GLU A 195 3.70 -12.33 -17.73
CA GLU A 195 3.51 -12.29 -16.27
C GLU A 195 2.82 -10.99 -15.85
N TYR A 196 3.19 -9.85 -16.45
CA TYR A 196 2.68 -8.52 -16.10
C TYR A 196 1.36 -8.14 -16.79
N ILE A 197 0.90 -8.89 -17.81
CA ILE A 197 -0.38 -8.63 -18.48
C ILE A 197 -1.53 -9.34 -17.74
N ASP A 198 -2.65 -8.63 -17.54
CA ASP A 198 -3.91 -9.21 -17.07
C ASP A 198 -4.59 -10.06 -18.18
N LEU A 199 -4.08 -11.26 -18.42
CA LEU A 199 -4.69 -12.28 -19.27
C LEU A 199 -5.28 -13.42 -18.43
N PRO A 200 -6.40 -14.03 -18.87
CA PRO A 200 -6.94 -15.22 -18.20
C PRO A 200 -5.91 -16.35 -18.22
N LEU A 201 -5.85 -17.14 -17.12
CA LEU A 201 -4.85 -18.18 -16.91
C LEU A 201 -4.77 -19.17 -18.09
N THR A 202 -5.90 -19.52 -18.67
CA THR A 202 -6.00 -20.43 -19.84
C THR A 202 -5.34 -19.89 -21.09
N ALA A 203 -5.28 -18.56 -21.28
CA ALA A 203 -4.56 -17.94 -22.38
C ALA A 203 -3.06 -17.91 -22.10
N LYS A 204 -2.66 -17.63 -20.84
CA LYS A 204 -1.24 -17.63 -20.43
C LYS A 204 -0.60 -19.01 -20.60
N THR A 205 -1.28 -20.08 -20.16
CA THR A 205 -0.74 -21.44 -20.25
C THR A 205 -0.55 -21.90 -21.70
N ARG A 206 -1.52 -21.63 -22.58
CA ARG A 206 -1.42 -21.98 -24.01
C ARG A 206 -0.27 -21.28 -24.72
N VAL A 207 -0.04 -20.00 -24.39
CA VAL A 207 1.06 -19.23 -25.00
C VAL A 207 2.41 -19.72 -24.49
N ARG A 208 2.53 -20.04 -23.20
CA ARG A 208 3.75 -20.62 -22.61
C ARG A 208 4.07 -21.97 -23.25
N GLU A 209 3.11 -22.88 -23.34
CA GLU A 209 3.27 -24.19 -24.00
C GLU A 209 3.71 -24.05 -25.46
N TYR A 210 3.15 -23.06 -26.18
CA TYR A 210 3.54 -22.76 -27.56
C TYR A 210 4.99 -22.25 -27.67
N ASN A 211 5.42 -21.39 -26.74
CA ASN A 211 6.78 -20.86 -26.70
C ASN A 211 7.80 -21.95 -26.33
N GLU A 212 7.51 -22.77 -25.33
CA GLU A 212 8.31 -23.93 -24.93
C GLU A 212 8.51 -24.89 -26.11
N ALA A 213 7.43 -25.25 -26.81
CA ALA A 213 7.48 -26.10 -28.00
C ALA A 213 8.20 -25.44 -29.20
N ARG A 214 8.29 -24.11 -29.25
CA ARG A 214 9.10 -23.41 -30.26
C ARG A 214 10.59 -23.51 -29.91
N MET A 215 10.94 -23.27 -28.65
CA MET A 215 12.31 -23.35 -28.15
C MET A 215 12.90 -24.75 -28.30
N GLU A 216 12.12 -25.79 -27.99
CA GLU A 216 12.53 -27.19 -28.18
C GLU A 216 12.83 -27.49 -29.65
N ARG A 217 11.95 -27.06 -30.58
CA ARG A 217 12.19 -27.24 -32.03
C ARG A 217 13.45 -26.53 -32.51
N GLU A 218 13.71 -25.33 -32.03
CA GLU A 218 14.93 -24.58 -32.39
C GLU A 218 16.19 -25.24 -31.80
N TYR A 219 16.10 -25.78 -30.59
CA TYR A 219 17.19 -26.52 -29.96
C TYR A 219 17.53 -27.79 -30.75
N ASP A 220 16.53 -28.59 -31.09
CA ASP A 220 16.71 -29.83 -31.87
C ASP A 220 17.34 -29.54 -33.24
N LEU A 221 16.89 -28.49 -33.93
CA LEU A 221 17.46 -28.06 -35.20
C LEU A 221 18.93 -27.63 -35.07
N ARG A 222 19.29 -26.91 -33.99
CA ARG A 222 20.69 -26.53 -33.73
C ARG A 222 21.58 -27.73 -33.40
N VAL A 223 21.06 -28.70 -32.65
CA VAL A 223 21.79 -29.94 -32.33
C VAL A 223 22.06 -30.72 -33.62
N MET A 224 21.05 -30.88 -34.49
CA MET A 224 21.21 -31.53 -35.80
C MET A 224 22.22 -30.79 -36.69
N GLU A 225 22.23 -29.45 -36.69
CA GLU A 225 23.19 -28.65 -37.47
C GLU A 225 24.63 -28.82 -36.95
N ILE A 226 24.82 -28.89 -35.64
CA ILE A 226 26.13 -29.14 -35.01
C ILE A 226 26.63 -30.55 -35.33
N GLU A 227 25.75 -31.54 -35.30
CA GLU A 227 26.07 -32.92 -35.67
C GLU A 227 26.44 -33.05 -37.15
N ALA A 228 25.68 -32.41 -38.06
CA ALA A 228 25.99 -32.36 -39.48
C ALA A 228 27.33 -31.63 -39.78
N LYS A 229 27.63 -30.55 -39.05
CA LYS A 229 28.94 -29.85 -39.13
C LYS A 229 30.10 -30.67 -38.57
N LYS A 230 29.86 -31.54 -37.59
CA LYS A 230 30.86 -32.50 -37.09
C LYS A 230 31.10 -33.62 -38.10
N ALA A 231 30.05 -34.21 -38.67
CA ALA A 231 30.16 -35.26 -39.68
C ALA A 231 30.91 -34.78 -40.94
N SER A 232 30.57 -33.61 -41.47
CA SER A 232 31.24 -33.02 -42.65
C SER A 232 32.70 -32.60 -42.41
N LYS A 233 33.13 -32.38 -41.16
CA LYS A 233 34.54 -32.14 -40.81
C LYS A 233 35.36 -33.42 -40.69
N VAL A 234 34.71 -34.56 -40.45
CA VAL A 234 35.36 -35.88 -40.42
C VAL A 234 35.61 -36.35 -41.85
N GLU A 235 34.68 -36.15 -42.78
CA GLU A 235 34.85 -36.51 -44.20
C GLU A 235 35.90 -35.68 -44.97
N LYS A 236 36.32 -34.51 -44.46
CA LYS A 236 37.39 -33.68 -45.08
C LYS A 236 38.80 -33.98 -44.55
N LYS A 237 38.95 -34.96 -43.65
CA LYS A 237 40.24 -35.34 -43.03
C LYS A 237 40.75 -36.72 -43.46
N GLU A 238 40.05 -37.40 -44.36
CA GLU A 238 40.55 -38.53 -45.16
C GLU A 238 40.88 -38.07 -46.58
#